data_AF-A0A843H0B5-F1
#
_entry.id   AF-A0A843H0B5-F1
#
_cell.length_a   1.000
_cell.length_b   1.000
_cell.length_c   1.000
_cell.angle_alpha   90.00
_cell.angle_beta   90.00
_cell.angle_gamma   90.00
#
_symmetry.space_group_name_H-M   'P 1'
#
loop_
_entity.id
_entity.type
_entity.pdbx_description
1 polymer ?
#
loop_
_entity_poly.entity_id
_entity_poly.type
_entity_poly.pdbx_seq_one_letter_code
_entity_poly.pdbx_strand_id
1 'polypeptide(L)'
;MALGYKVAIFNVWWRRGEVDTRFFSSKADQKTYFDSKTLYFNDLNNFNINDNITTVITFRDASGRSIDDLLKCNYAIVKDSNSNYRYFFITAI
;
A
#
# COMPACT_ATOMS: atom_id res chain seq x y z
N MET A 1 -12.04 17.38 -10.47
CA MET A 1 -10.63 17.29 -10.00
C MET A 1 -10.24 15.82 -10.05
N ALA A 2 -9.09 15.49 -10.63
CA ALA A 2 -8.58 14.13 -10.54
C ALA A 2 -8.32 13.81 -9.06
N LEU A 3 -8.85 12.69 -8.58
CA LEU A 3 -8.56 12.21 -7.23
C LEU A 3 -7.07 11.84 -7.18
N GLY A 4 -6.29 12.59 -6.42
CA GLY A 4 -4.90 12.26 -6.18
C GLY A 4 -4.82 11.04 -5.26
N TYR A 5 -4.19 9.97 -5.73
CA TYR A 5 -3.91 8.79 -4.91
C TYR A 5 -2.46 8.83 -4.46
N LYS A 6 -2.21 8.25 -3.29
CA LYS A 6 -0.85 8.03 -2.79
C LYS A 6 -0.66 6.58 -2.44
N VAL A 7 0.55 6.06 -2.63
CA VAL A 7 0.90 4.69 -2.25
C VAL A 7 2.04 4.67 -1.25
N ALA A 8 2.02 3.67 -0.40
CA ALA A 8 3.22 3.22 0.26
C ALA A 8 3.39 1.71 0.12
N ILE A 9 4.64 1.29 0.00
CA ILE A 9 5.01 -0.13 -0.04
C ILE A 9 5.91 -0.46 1.15
N PHE A 10 5.66 -1.61 1.75
CA PHE A 10 6.37 -2.09 2.93
C PHE A 10 6.22 -3.61 3.06
N ASN A 11 6.86 -4.16 4.09
CA ASN A 11 6.81 -5.58 4.38
C ASN A 11 5.85 -5.87 5.54
N VAL A 12 4.97 -6.84 5.33
CA VAL A 12 4.14 -7.44 6.36
C VAL A 12 4.48 -8.92 6.50
N TRP A 13 4.20 -9.50 7.67
CA TRP A 13 4.55 -10.89 7.92
C TRP A 13 3.56 -11.89 7.30
N TRP A 14 2.35 -11.45 6.92
CA TRP A 14 1.36 -12.26 6.21
C TRP A 14 1.50 -12.18 4.68
N ARG A 15 1.03 -13.20 3.95
CA ARG A 15 1.21 -13.29 2.49
C ARG A 15 -0.06 -13.69 1.75
N ARG A 16 -0.08 -13.43 0.44
CA ARG A 16 -1.17 -13.83 -0.44
C ARG A 16 -1.29 -15.35 -0.47
N GLY A 17 -2.48 -15.86 -0.16
CA GLY A 17 -2.77 -17.30 -0.21
C GLY A 17 -2.42 -18.06 1.06
N GLU A 18 -1.87 -17.39 2.08
CA GLU A 18 -1.68 -17.96 3.41
C GLU A 18 -2.93 -17.72 4.28
N VAL A 19 -3.10 -18.56 5.30
CA VAL A 19 -4.23 -18.48 6.24
C VAL A 19 -4.02 -17.35 7.25
N ASP A 20 -2.77 -16.97 7.47
CA ASP A 20 -2.41 -15.99 8.47
C ASP A 20 -2.70 -14.57 7.98
N THR A 21 -3.44 -13.82 8.79
CA THR A 21 -3.69 -12.39 8.59
C THR A 21 -3.78 -11.70 9.94
N ARG A 22 -3.51 -10.40 9.96
CA ARG A 22 -3.75 -9.59 11.16
C ARG A 22 -5.20 -9.15 11.19
N PHE A 23 -5.93 -9.63 12.18
CA PHE A 23 -7.27 -9.12 12.49
C PHE A 23 -7.19 -7.72 13.12
N PHE A 24 -8.13 -6.85 12.76
CA PHE A 24 -8.32 -5.53 13.34
C PHE A 24 -9.77 -5.38 13.80
N SER A 25 -9.97 -4.91 15.03
CA SER A 25 -11.30 -4.69 15.63
C SER A 25 -12.10 -3.59 14.94
N SER A 26 -11.43 -2.64 14.29
CA SER A 26 -12.07 -1.57 13.54
C SER A 26 -11.22 -1.06 12.37
N LYS A 27 -11.86 -0.37 11.43
CA LYS A 27 -11.17 0.35 10.34
C LYS A 27 -10.21 1.42 10.88
N ALA A 28 -10.57 2.06 12.00
CA ALA A 28 -9.74 3.07 12.64
C ALA A 28 -8.46 2.45 13.21
N ASP A 29 -8.56 1.30 13.88
CA ASP A 29 -7.39 0.59 14.43
C ASP A 29 -6.44 0.13 13.31
N GLN A 30 -7.02 -0.39 12.22
CA GLN A 30 -6.26 -0.78 11.04
C GLN A 30 -5.50 0.41 10.44
N LYS A 31 -6.19 1.56 10.28
CA LYS A 31 -5.57 2.78 9.76
C LYS A 31 -4.42 3.24 10.66
N THR A 32 -4.63 3.32 11.97
CA THR A 32 -3.60 3.71 12.94
C THR A 32 -2.39 2.78 12.89
N TYR A 33 -2.62 1.47 12.78
CA TYR A 33 -1.53 0.50 12.62
C TYR A 33 -0.68 0.79 11.38
N PHE A 34 -1.30 0.98 10.22
CA PHE A 34 -0.55 1.22 9.00
C PHE A 34 0.07 2.63 8.94
N ASP A 35 -0.57 3.63 9.52
CA ASP A 35 0.02 4.97 9.66
C ASP A 35 1.29 4.92 10.49
N SER A 36 1.32 4.12 11.56
CA SER A 36 2.54 3.95 12.37
C SER A 36 3.67 3.21 11.65
N LYS A 37 3.34 2.40 10.62
CA LYS A 37 4.29 1.62 9.83
C LYS A 37 4.77 2.34 8.58
N THR A 38 4.01 3.33 8.12
CA THR A 38 4.19 3.95 6.82
C THR A 38 4.81 5.33 6.98
N LEU A 39 6.13 5.41 6.78
CA LEU A 39 6.86 6.68 6.89
C LEU A 39 6.68 7.57 5.66
N TYR A 40 6.48 6.99 4.47
CA TYR A 40 6.47 7.72 3.20
C TYR A 40 5.35 7.24 2.28
N PHE A 41 4.47 8.16 1.92
CA PHE A 41 3.49 7.99 0.86
C PHE A 41 3.97 8.73 -0.40
N ASN A 42 4.10 8.00 -1.50
CA ASN A 42 4.48 8.54 -2.80
C ASN A 42 3.23 8.84 -3.63
N ASP A 43 3.26 9.89 -4.46
CA ASP A 43 2.15 10.23 -5.32
C ASP A 43 1.97 9.18 -6.44
N LEU A 44 0.71 8.91 -6.78
CA LEU A 44 0.33 7.88 -7.73
C LEU A 44 -0.63 8.45 -8.78
N ASN A 45 -0.18 8.44 -10.03
CA ASN A 45 -0.86 9.10 -11.14
C ASN A 45 -1.73 8.15 -11.98
N ASN A 46 -1.49 6.83 -11.91
CA ASN A 46 -2.12 5.82 -12.76
C ASN A 46 -3.00 4.81 -12.00
N PHE A 47 -3.54 5.18 -10.82
CA PHE A 47 -4.42 4.28 -10.08
C PHE A 47 -5.83 4.26 -10.68
N ASN A 48 -6.26 3.11 -11.18
CA ASN A 48 -7.66 2.92 -11.60
C ASN A 48 -8.50 2.35 -10.44
N ILE A 49 -9.34 3.18 -9.83
CA ILE A 49 -10.20 2.80 -8.69
C ILE A 49 -11.24 1.70 -9.03
N ASN A 50 -11.56 1.52 -10.32
CA ASN A 50 -12.53 0.53 -10.77
C ASN A 50 -11.95 -0.88 -10.88
N ASP A 51 -10.62 -1.03 -10.87
CA ASP A 51 -9.95 -2.33 -10.83
C ASP A 51 -9.44 -2.61 -9.41
N ASN A 52 -10.17 -3.49 -8.72
CA ASN A 52 -9.86 -3.89 -7.35
C ASN A 52 -9.26 -5.30 -7.26
N ILE A 53 -8.97 -5.95 -8.39
CA ILE A 53 -8.49 -7.33 -8.43
C ILE A 53 -6.99 -7.33 -8.68
N THR A 54 -6.52 -6.64 -9.71
CA THR A 54 -5.10 -6.57 -10.04
C THR A 54 -4.81 -5.26 -10.77
N THR A 55 -3.84 -4.50 -10.30
CA THR A 55 -3.49 -3.23 -10.91
C THR A 55 -1.98 -3.05 -10.97
N VAL A 56 -1.51 -2.44 -12.05
CA VAL A 56 -0.11 -2.06 -12.23
C VAL A 56 -0.02 -0.58 -11.98
N ILE A 57 0.83 -0.20 -11.03
CA ILE A 57 1.05 1.18 -10.63
C ILE A 57 2.48 1.58 -10.91
N THR A 58 2.69 2.86 -11.16
CA THR A 58 4.03 3.43 -11.33
C THR A 58 4.14 4.62 -10.39
N PHE A 59 5.17 4.59 -9.55
CA PHE A 59 5.45 5.66 -8.60
C PHE A 59 6.96 5.84 -8.48
N ARG A 60 7.38 7.00 -7.99
CA ARG A 60 8.77 7.29 -7.66
C ARG A 60 8.93 7.22 -6.15
N ASP A 61 9.76 6.31 -5.66
CA ASP A 61 10.03 6.22 -4.22
C ASP A 61 10.94 7.38 -3.79
N ALA A 62 10.45 8.19 -2.85
CA ALA A 62 11.18 9.32 -2.27
C ALA A 62 11.77 9.01 -0.89
N SER A 63 11.68 7.76 -0.42
CA SER A 63 12.08 7.38 0.95
C SER A 63 13.60 7.22 1.12
N GLY A 64 14.36 7.20 0.01
CA GLY A 64 15.81 6.99 0.04
C GLY A 64 16.24 5.56 0.37
N ARG A 65 15.28 4.61 0.41
CA ARG A 65 15.56 3.17 0.59
C ARG A 65 16.37 2.61 -0.59
N SER A 66 17.17 1.58 -0.31
CA SER A 66 17.88 0.84 -1.36
C SER A 66 16.90 0.09 -2.27
N ILE A 67 17.31 -0.20 -3.50
CA ILE A 67 16.51 -1.01 -4.42
C ILE A 67 16.23 -2.39 -3.81
N ASP A 68 17.22 -3.00 -3.15
CA ASP A 68 17.07 -4.31 -2.49
C ASP A 68 15.99 -4.32 -1.41
N ASP A 69 15.82 -3.21 -0.68
CA ASP A 69 14.77 -3.09 0.34
C ASP A 69 13.38 -2.91 -0.29
N LEU A 70 13.31 -2.20 -1.42
CA LEU A 70 12.07 -2.05 -2.18
C LEU A 70 11.63 -3.39 -2.75
N LEU A 71 12.54 -4.17 -3.34
CA LEU A 71 12.28 -5.50 -3.91
C LEU A 71 11.77 -6.52 -2.88
N LYS A 72 12.07 -6.32 -1.60
CA LYS A 72 11.58 -7.19 -0.52
C LYS A 72 10.14 -6.88 -0.08
N CYS A 73 9.56 -5.75 -0.49
CA CYS A 73 8.23 -5.36 -0.06
C CYS A 73 7.15 -6.29 -0.64
N ASN A 74 6.25 -6.79 0.21
CA ASN A 74 5.18 -7.71 -0.18
C ASN A 74 3.77 -7.10 -0.06
N TYR A 75 3.65 -5.86 0.41
CA TYR A 75 2.37 -5.21 0.67
C TYR A 75 2.37 -3.74 0.25
N ALA A 76 1.26 -3.32 -0.34
CA ALA A 76 1.01 -1.95 -0.77
C ALA A 76 -0.28 -1.40 -0.16
N ILE A 77 -0.25 -0.14 0.26
CA ILE A 77 -1.43 0.62 0.68
C ILE A 77 -1.61 1.80 -0.22
N VAL A 78 -2.81 1.92 -0.77
CA VAL A 78 -3.24 3.09 -1.54
C VAL A 78 -4.20 3.91 -0.69
N LYS A 79 -3.91 5.19 -0.57
CA LYS A 79 -4.68 6.19 0.17
C LYS A 79 -5.28 7.20 -0.81
N ASP A 80 -6.57 7.50 -0.66
CA ASP A 80 -7.24 8.58 -1.38
C ASP A 80 -7.16 9.93 -0.62
N SER A 81 -7.65 11.00 -1.24
CA SER A 81 -7.73 12.33 -0.62
C SER A 81 -8.58 12.39 0.65
N ASN A 82 -9.49 11.44 0.83
CA ASN A 82 -10.38 11.33 1.99
C ASN A 82 -9.79 10.42 3.08
N SER A 83 -8.55 9.98 2.93
CA SER A 83 -7.87 9.04 3.83
C SER A 83 -8.50 7.65 3.93
N ASN A 84 -9.22 7.20 2.91
CA ASN A 84 -9.64 5.81 2.80
C ASN A 84 -8.49 4.94 2.30
N TYR A 85 -8.28 3.80 2.94
CA TYR A 85 -7.17 2.89 2.62
C TYR A 85 -7.68 1.69 1.83
N ARG A 86 -6.93 1.35 0.78
CA ARG A 86 -7.05 0.11 0.03
C ARG A 86 -5.74 -0.66 0.20
N TYR A 87 -5.86 -1.97 0.35
CA TYR A 87 -4.75 -2.84 0.72
C TYR A 87 -4.53 -3.88 -0.38
N PHE A 88 -3.28 -4.03 -0.81
CA PHE A 88 -2.92 -4.91 -1.90
C PHE A 88 -1.69 -5.74 -1.55
N PHE A 89 -1.71 -7.01 -1.94
CA PHE A 89 -0.48 -7.80 -1.98
C PHE A 89 0.32 -7.44 -3.22
N ILE A 90 1.62 -7.23 -3.04
CA ILE A 90 2.54 -7.02 -4.16
C ILE A 90 2.92 -8.41 -4.71
N THR A 91 2.78 -8.57 -6.02
CA THR A 91 3.14 -9.82 -6.70
C THR A 91 4.45 -9.71 -7.47
N ALA A 92 4.81 -8.51 -7.94
CA ALA A 92 6.05 -8.19 -8.62
C ALA A 92 6.38 -6.70 -8.45
N ILE A 93 7.68 -6.37 -8.48
CA ILE A 93 8.26 -5.00 -8.48
C ILE A 93 9.24 -4.92 -9.64
#